data_AF-A0AAU4STT3-F1
#
_entry.id   AF-A0AAU4STT3-F1
#
_cell.length_a   1.000
_cell.length_b   1.000
_cell.length_c   1.000
_cell.angle_alpha   90.00
_cell.angle_beta   90.00
_cell.angle_gamma   90.00
#
_symmetry.space_group_name_H-M   'P 1'
#
loop_
_entity.id
_entity.type
_entity.pdbx_description
1 polymer ?
#
loop_
_entity_poly.entity_id
_entity_poly.type
_entity_poly.pdbx_seq_one_letter_code
_entity_poly.pdbx_strand_id
1 'polypeptide(L)'
;MHGNPLYHWIALGFVSVLLLPLSTAMLRGWVPPWMRERTGGLRLRAFGLLSLYAGTLANGVPRLSNASYDTVMVGIAVSIGCSVLAGLLFVLAGRSDARVPR
;
A
#
# COMPACT_ATOMS: atom_id res chain seq x y z
N MET A 1 -6.82 8.55 21.13
CA MET A 1 -7.32 9.63 20.26
C MET A 1 -8.12 9.01 19.13
N HIS A 2 -9.46 9.02 19.21
CA HIS A 2 -10.32 8.60 18.12
C HIS A 2 -10.46 9.78 17.16
N GLY A 3 -9.58 9.87 16.16
CA GLY A 3 -9.73 10.86 15.10
C GLY A 3 -11.06 10.65 14.39
N ASN A 4 -11.57 11.69 13.72
CA ASN A 4 -12.91 11.70 13.11
C ASN A 4 -13.19 10.36 12.36
N PRO A 5 -14.23 9.59 12.74
CA PRO A 5 -14.51 8.30 12.12
C PRO A 5 -14.85 8.44 10.63
N LEU A 6 -15.48 9.56 10.22
CA LEU A 6 -15.73 9.85 8.80
C LEU A 6 -14.43 9.98 8.01
N TYR A 7 -13.40 10.59 8.59
CA TYR A 7 -12.09 10.69 7.94
C TYR A 7 -11.48 9.30 7.70
N HIS A 8 -11.55 8.40 8.68
CA HIS A 8 -11.03 7.05 8.54
C HIS A 8 -11.80 6.24 7.50
N TRP A 9 -13.12 6.40 7.43
CA TRP A 9 -13.96 5.80 6.39
C TRP A 9 -13.62 6.32 4.99
N ILE A 10 -13.54 7.65 4.82
CA ILE A 10 -13.23 8.27 3.53
C ILE A 10 -11.82 7.86 3.07
N ALA A 11 -10.83 7.95 3.96
CA ALA A 11 -9.47 7.54 3.66
C ALA A 11 -9.39 6.07 3.27
N LEU A 12 -10.07 5.18 4.01
CA LEU A 12 -10.09 3.75 3.70
C LEU A 12 -10.77 3.46 2.36
N GLY A 13 -11.90 4.11 2.08
CA GLY A 13 -12.61 3.97 0.81
C GLY A 13 -11.75 4.43 -0.37
N PHE A 14 -11.12 5.60 -0.26
CA PHE A 14 -10.25 6.16 -1.29
C PHE A 14 -9.03 5.28 -1.55
N VAL A 15 -8.36 4.82 -0.48
CA VAL A 15 -7.21 3.92 -0.58
C VAL A 15 -7.61 2.57 -1.18
N SER A 16 -8.79 2.04 -0.84
CA SER A 16 -9.29 0.79 -1.43
C SER A 16 -9.52 0.93 -2.93
N VAL A 17 -10.17 2.00 -3.38
CA VAL A 17 -10.48 2.24 -4.80
C VAL A 17 -9.22 2.54 -5.62
N LEU A 18 -8.20 3.14 -5.02
CA LEU A 18 -6.95 3.44 -5.73
C LEU A 18 -5.95 2.28 -5.71
N LEU A 19 -5.62 1.77 -4.53
CA LEU A 19 -4.53 0.80 -4.39
C LEU A 19 -4.93 -0.58 -4.89
N LEU A 20 -6.16 -1.03 -4.64
CA LEU A 20 -6.57 -2.41 -4.92
C LEU A 20 -6.72 -2.67 -6.43
N PRO A 21 -7.46 -1.85 -7.22
CA PRO A 21 -7.56 -2.05 -8.65
C PRO A 21 -6.22 -1.83 -9.36
N LEU A 22 -5.46 -0.81 -8.95
CA LEU A 22 -4.17 -0.52 -9.57
C LEU A 22 -3.17 -1.66 -9.36
N SER A 23 -2.99 -2.11 -8.12
CA SER A 23 -2.06 -3.20 -7.82
C SER A 23 -2.47 -4.52 -8.46
N THR A 24 -3.76 -4.86 -8.46
CA THR A 24 -4.26 -6.09 -9.10
C THR A 24 -4.12 -6.05 -10.62
N ALA A 25 -4.39 -4.92 -11.26
CA ALA A 25 -4.16 -4.73 -12.68
C ALA A 25 -2.66 -4.91 -13.02
N MET A 26 -1.77 -4.29 -12.23
CA MET A 26 -0.32 -4.42 -12.41
C MET A 26 0.17 -5.87 -12.23
N LEU A 27 -0.38 -6.61 -11.27
CA LEU A 27 -0.07 -8.04 -11.09
C LEU A 27 -0.59 -8.92 -12.23
N ARG A 28 -1.67 -8.52 -12.90
CA ARG A 28 -2.20 -9.16 -14.12
C ARG A 28 -1.46 -8.77 -15.40
N GLY A 29 -0.38 -8.00 -15.29
CA GLY A 29 0.45 -7.60 -16.43
C GLY A 29 0.03 -6.29 -17.07
N TRP A 30 -0.94 -5.56 -16.53
CA TRP A 30 -1.25 -4.21 -17.00
C TRP A 30 -0.11 -3.25 -16.62
N VAL A 31 0.46 -2.58 -17.62
CA VAL A 31 1.49 -1.57 -17.42
C VAL A 31 0.85 -0.19 -17.55
N PRO A 32 0.85 0.65 -16.50
CA PRO A 32 0.35 2.01 -16.60
C PRO A 32 1.10 2.78 -17.71
N PRO A 33 0.44 3.67 -18.47
CA PRO A 33 1.06 4.38 -19.59
C PRO A 33 2.33 5.15 -19.20
N TRP A 34 2.34 5.76 -18.00
CA TRP A 34 3.47 6.49 -17.44
C TRP A 34 4.61 5.59 -16.92
N MET A 35 4.47 4.26 -17.00
CA MET A 35 5.44 3.28 -16.52
C MET A 35 5.96 2.35 -17.62
N ARG A 36 5.61 2.61 -18.90
CA ARG A 36 6.02 1.75 -20.02
C ARG A 36 7.53 1.58 -20.14
N GLU A 37 8.31 2.57 -19.73
CA GLU A 37 9.78 2.54 -19.73
C GLU A 37 10.39 1.93 -18.44
N ARG A 38 9.55 1.53 -17.46
CA ARG A 38 9.94 1.15 -16.09
C ARG A 38 9.23 -0.14 -15.65
N THR A 39 9.35 -1.18 -16.48
CA THR A 39 8.62 -2.45 -16.32
C THR A 39 9.38 -3.48 -15.48
N GLY A 40 10.71 -3.39 -15.37
CA GLY A 40 11.54 -4.36 -14.64
C GLY A 40 11.17 -4.50 -13.17
N GLY A 41 10.67 -3.43 -12.55
CA GLY A 41 10.20 -3.41 -11.16
C GLY A 41 8.68 -3.50 -10.97
N LEU A 42 7.88 -3.75 -12.02
CA LEU A 42 6.42 -3.58 -11.95
C LEU A 42 5.74 -4.42 -10.86
N ARG A 43 6.11 -5.70 -10.73
CA ARG A 43 5.54 -6.60 -9.71
C ARG A 43 5.89 -6.15 -8.29
N LEU A 44 7.13 -5.69 -8.08
CA LEU A 44 7.58 -5.16 -6.79
C LEU A 44 6.77 -3.92 -6.39
N ARG A 45 6.49 -3.02 -7.33
CA ARG A 45 5.62 -1.86 -7.08
C ARG A 45 4.21 -2.25 -6.73
N ALA A 46 3.65 -3.23 -7.43
CA ALA A 46 2.31 -3.72 -7.13
C ALA A 46 2.23 -4.33 -5.72
N PHE A 47 3.23 -5.11 -5.31
CA PHE A 47 3.33 -5.60 -3.93
C PHE A 47 3.54 -4.48 -2.91
N GLY A 48 4.28 -3.42 -3.27
CA GLY A 48 4.43 -2.23 -2.43
C GLY A 48 3.08 -1.53 -2.18
N LEU A 49 2.27 -1.36 -3.22
CA LEU A 49 0.92 -0.80 -3.11
C LEU A 49 -0.01 -1.69 -2.27
N LEU A 50 0.04 -3.02 -2.45
CA LEU A 50 -0.72 -3.95 -1.61
C LEU A 50 -0.28 -3.93 -0.15
N SER A 51 1.02 -3.75 0.11
CA SER A 51 1.54 -3.62 1.46
C SER A 51 1.01 -2.37 2.14
N LEU A 52 1.02 -1.22 1.44
CA LEU A 52 0.39 0.00 1.95
C LEU A 52 -1.10 -0.19 2.24
N TYR A 53 -1.83 -0.86 1.35
CA TYR A 53 -3.23 -1.20 1.55
C TYR A 53 -3.44 -2.03 2.83
N ALA A 54 -2.65 -3.09 3.02
CA ALA A 54 -2.70 -3.92 4.22
C ALA A 54 -2.43 -3.09 5.50
N GLY A 55 -1.45 -2.17 5.46
CA GLY A 55 -1.18 -1.26 6.56
C GLY A 55 -2.36 -0.34 6.89
N THR A 56 -3.02 0.21 5.86
CA THR A 56 -4.21 1.05 6.06
C THR A 56 -5.37 0.28 6.67
N LEU A 57 -5.55 -1.00 6.33
CA LEU A 57 -6.55 -1.87 6.98
C LEU A 57 -6.18 -2.15 8.44
N ALA A 58 -4.92 -2.54 8.70
CA ALA A 58 -4.45 -2.88 10.04
C ALA A 58 -4.58 -1.70 11.02
N ASN A 59 -4.40 -0.47 10.55
CA ASN A 59 -4.59 0.73 11.37
C ASN A 59 -6.02 1.27 11.35
N GLY A 60 -6.72 1.19 10.22
CA GLY A 60 -8.06 1.75 10.04
C GLY A 60 -9.16 0.94 10.72
N VAL A 61 -9.15 -0.39 10.57
CA VAL A 61 -10.22 -1.27 11.08
C VAL A 61 -10.36 -1.18 12.61
N PRO A 62 -9.29 -1.30 13.43
CA PRO A 62 -9.42 -1.20 14.88
C PRO A 62 -9.94 0.17 15.35
N ARG A 63 -9.58 1.25 14.64
CA ARG A 63 -10.05 2.61 14.95
C ARG A 63 -11.53 2.80 14.62
N LEU A 64 -12.02 2.15 13.57
CA LEU A 64 -13.42 2.19 13.16
C LEU A 64 -14.31 1.33 14.06
N SER A 65 -13.77 0.25 14.62
CA SER A 65 -14.51 -0.66 15.49
C SER A 65 -14.51 -0.26 16.98
N ASN A 66 -14.00 0.92 17.33
CA ASN A 66 -13.76 1.33 18.72
C ASN A 66 -13.00 0.28 19.54
N ALA A 67 -11.98 -0.36 18.94
CA ALA A 67 -11.17 -1.36 19.63
C ALA A 67 -10.38 -0.75 20.81
N SER A 68 -9.88 -1.62 21.69
CA SER A 68 -9.05 -1.17 22.83
C SER A 68 -7.78 -0.47 22.37
N TYR A 69 -7.22 0.35 23.25
CA TYR A 69 -5.98 1.09 22.98
C TYR A 69 -4.84 0.17 22.51
N ASP A 70 -4.66 -0.98 23.17
CA ASP A 70 -3.61 -1.95 22.82
C ASP A 70 -3.79 -2.50 21.41
N THR A 71 -5.04 -2.80 21.01
CA THR A 71 -5.32 -3.25 19.63
C THR A 71 -5.00 -2.17 18.61
N VAL A 72 -5.32 -0.90 18.92
CA VAL A 72 -4.97 0.24 18.05
C VAL A 72 -3.45 0.41 17.95
N MET A 73 -2.70 0.25 19.05
CA MET A 73 -1.23 0.32 19.04
C MET A 73 -0.59 -0.79 18.19
N VAL A 74 -1.09 -2.02 18.31
CA VAL A 74 -0.66 -3.13 17.45
C VAL A 74 -0.95 -2.81 15.97
N GLY A 75 -2.14 -2.29 15.67
CA GLY A 75 -2.51 -1.88 14.31
C GLY A 75 -1.58 -0.80 13.73
N ILE A 76 -1.15 0.16 14.56
CA ILE A 76 -0.15 1.17 14.17
C ILE A 76 1.21 0.52 13.89
N ALA A 77 1.69 -0.37 14.77
CA ALA A 77 2.96 -1.05 14.59
C ALA A 77 2.99 -1.87 13.29
N VAL A 78 1.91 -2.60 13.00
CA VAL A 78 1.74 -3.34 11.74
C VAL A 78 1.73 -2.39 10.54
N SER A 79 1.01 -1.27 10.62
CA SER A 79 0.98 -0.26 9.55
C SER A 79 2.35 0.37 9.27
N ILE A 80 3.17 0.56 10.30
CA ILE A 80 4.55 1.03 10.14
C ILE A 80 5.38 -0.04 9.41
N GLY A 81 5.28 -1.31 9.84
CA GLY A 81 5.97 -2.42 9.18
C GLY A 81 5.60 -2.55 7.70
N CYS A 82 4.31 -2.44 7.37
CA CYS A 82 3.84 -2.39 5.99
C CYS A 82 4.42 -1.22 5.19
N SER A 83 4.52 -0.03 5.79
CA SER A 83 5.12 1.15 5.14
C SER A 83 6.61 0.95 4.85
N VAL A 84 7.36 0.37 5.79
CA VAL A 84 8.78 0.03 5.61
C VAL A 84 8.96 -1.00 4.49
N LEU A 85 8.14 -2.06 4.49
CA LEU A 85 8.17 -3.08 3.44
C LEU A 85 7.85 -2.48 2.06
N ALA A 86 6.82 -1.64 1.97
CA ALA A 86 6.47 -0.95 0.74
C ALA A 86 7.64 -0.08 0.23
N GLY A 87 8.28 0.68 1.11
CA GLY A 87 9.47 1.48 0.79
C GLY A 87 10.60 0.62 0.22
N LEU A 88 10.90 -0.50 0.86
CA LEU A 88 11.92 -1.45 0.38
C LEU A 88 11.57 -1.99 -1.01
N LEU A 89 10.32 -2.40 -1.23
CA LEU A 89 9.86 -2.91 -2.52
C LEU A 89 9.95 -1.85 -3.62
N PHE A 90 9.65 -0.58 -3.33
CA PHE A 90 9.81 0.52 -4.29
C PHE A 90 11.28 0.79 -4.63
N VAL A 91 12.17 0.74 -3.65
CA VAL A 91 13.63 0.87 -3.88
C VAL A 91 14.14 -0.28 -4.74
N LEU A 92 13.74 -1.52 -4.43
CA LEU A 92 14.08 -2.68 -5.24
C LEU A 92 13.52 -2.58 -6.65
N ALA A 93 12.29 -2.08 -6.81
CA ALA A 93 11.70 -1.85 -8.13
C ALA A 93 12.49 -0.85 -8.97
N GLY A 94 12.95 0.25 -8.37
CA GLY A 94 13.80 1.23 -9.05
C GLY A 94 15.15 0.63 -9.48
N ARG A 95 15.73 -0.24 -8.64
CA ARG A 95 16.95 -0.98 -8.98
C ARG A 95 16.73 -1.98 -10.12
N SER A 96 15.59 -2.66 -10.16
CA SER A 96 15.25 -3.58 -11.25
C SER A 96 15.12 -2.86 -12.58
N ASP A 97 14.51 -1.66 -12.61
CA ASP A 97 14.41 -0.88 -13.84
C ASP A 97 15.77 -0.42 -14.35
N ALA A 98 16.70 -0.06 -13.45
CA ALA A 98 18.04 0.38 -13.83
C ALA A 98 18.91 -0.74 -14.44
N ARG A 99 18.53 -2.02 -14.26
CA ARG A 99 19.24 -3.18 -14.80
C ARG A 99 18.73 -3.63 -16.16
N VAL A 100 17.58 -3.14 -16.62
CA VAL A 100 17.05 -3.45 -17.94
C VAL A 100 17.62 -2.42 -18.93
N PRO A 101 18.53 -2.78 -19.86
CA PRO A 101 19.01 -1.86 -20.88
C PRO A 101 17.83 -1.42 -21.75
N ARG A 102 17.77 -0.11 -22.05
CA ARG A 102 16.74 0.51 -22.88
C ARG A 102 16.87 0.11 -24.34
#